data_AF-A6TAR9-F1
#
_entry.id   AF-A6TAR9-F1
#
_cell.length_a   1.000
_cell.length_b   1.000
_cell.length_c   1.000
_cell.angle_alpha   90.00
_cell.angle_beta   90.00
_cell.angle_gamma   90.00
#
_symmetry.space_group_name_H-M   'P 1'
#
loop_
_entity.id
_entity.type
_entity.pdbx_description
1 polymer ?
#
loop_
_entity_poly.entity_id
_entity_poly.type
_entity_poly.pdbx_seq_one_letter_code
_entity_poly.pdbx_strand_id
1 'polypeptide(L)'
;MNIDVETLVKQLGKDHQEIYDSGLIKYKTKPTATAGYDTATLDMKREGLFFSFENDKNKTFKEITLTLEDDDITDWVFPNSMPFNLEPVMTQNWMRERFGFPMIYGEPKTMGSYSRGISEVYPLLPPNQNIAVLFVYDADLFVVSVTFYSMAHAEAIQAASERNRLMNK
;
A
#
# COMPACT_ATOMS: atom_id res chain seq x y z
N MET A 1 -15.70 7.13 10.06
CA MET A 1 -15.41 6.12 11.10
C MET A 1 -13.91 6.15 11.29
N ASN A 2 -13.38 6.26 12.51
CA ASN A 2 -11.92 6.17 12.69
C ASN A 2 -11.51 4.69 12.64
N ILE A 3 -10.67 4.33 11.69
CA ILE A 3 -10.15 2.98 11.51
C ILE A 3 -8.74 2.92 12.11
N ASP A 4 -8.47 1.90 12.91
CA ASP A 4 -7.13 1.59 13.38
C ASP A 4 -6.32 0.94 12.24
N VAL A 5 -5.72 1.79 11.40
CA VAL A 5 -4.96 1.37 10.22
C VAL A 5 -3.74 0.56 10.61
N GLU A 6 -3.07 0.89 11.72
CA GLU A 6 -1.87 0.17 12.15
C GLU A 6 -2.21 -1.27 12.53
N THR A 7 -3.29 -1.47 13.29
CA THR A 7 -3.75 -2.82 13.65
C THR A 7 -4.21 -3.61 12.42
N LEU A 8 -4.80 -2.94 11.41
CA LEU A 8 -5.15 -3.56 10.14
C LEU A 8 -3.92 -4.01 9.34
N VAL A 9 -2.89 -3.17 9.22
CA VAL A 9 -1.64 -3.55 8.53
C VAL A 9 -1.02 -4.78 9.19
N LYS A 10 -1.12 -4.91 10.52
CA LYS A 10 -0.66 -6.11 11.23
C LYS A 10 -1.49 -7.37 10.95
N GLN A 11 -2.62 -7.28 10.24
CA GLN A 11 -3.41 -8.44 9.79
C GLN A 11 -3.04 -8.91 8.38
N LEU A 12 -2.04 -8.32 7.72
CA LEU A 12 -1.56 -8.82 6.42
C LEU A 12 -1.26 -10.32 6.47
N GLY A 13 -1.74 -11.05 5.46
CA GLY A 13 -1.66 -12.51 5.36
C GLY A 13 -2.83 -13.27 6.01
N LYS A 14 -3.74 -12.59 6.71
CA LYS A 14 -4.96 -13.22 7.28
C LYS A 14 -6.11 -13.26 6.29
N ASP A 15 -7.07 -14.14 6.57
CA ASP A 15 -8.32 -14.24 5.81
C ASP A 15 -9.21 -13.01 6.03
N HIS A 16 -9.91 -12.55 4.98
CA HIS A 16 -10.87 -11.45 5.08
C HIS A 16 -11.92 -11.68 6.20
N GLN A 17 -12.38 -12.92 6.36
CA GLN A 17 -13.40 -13.24 7.37
C GLN A 17 -12.87 -13.05 8.79
N GLU A 18 -11.61 -13.38 9.06
CA GLU A 18 -10.99 -13.14 10.38
C GLU A 18 -10.88 -11.64 10.68
N ILE A 19 -10.51 -10.84 9.68
CA ILE A 19 -10.42 -9.38 9.80
C ILE A 19 -11.80 -8.80 10.09
N TYR A 20 -12.83 -9.26 9.38
CA TYR A 20 -14.21 -8.84 9.63
C TYR A 20 -14.71 -9.26 11.02
N ASP A 21 -14.48 -10.51 11.43
CA ASP A 21 -14.93 -11.04 12.72
C ASP A 21 -14.24 -10.38 13.92
N SER A 22 -13.00 -9.89 13.73
CA SER A 22 -12.29 -9.09 14.74
C SER A 22 -12.91 -7.71 15.00
N GLY A 23 -13.81 -7.25 14.12
CA GLY A 23 -14.46 -5.94 14.22
C GLY A 23 -13.59 -4.76 13.77
N LEU A 24 -12.38 -5.01 13.24
CA LEU A 24 -11.50 -3.98 12.68
C LEU A 24 -12.11 -3.29 11.46
N ILE A 25 -12.92 -4.02 10.69
CA ILE A 25 -13.72 -3.48 9.58
C ILE A 25 -15.21 -3.73 9.85
N LYS A 26 -16.05 -2.73 9.59
CA LYS A 26 -17.51 -2.84 9.78
C LYS A 26 -18.28 -3.02 8.48
N TYR A 27 -17.58 -2.99 7.35
CA TYR A 27 -18.20 -3.15 6.04
C TYR A 27 -18.63 -4.60 5.82
N LYS A 28 -19.91 -4.80 5.53
CA LYS A 28 -20.45 -6.11 5.15
C LYS A 28 -20.11 -6.50 3.72
N THR A 29 -19.70 -5.52 2.91
CA THR A 29 -19.29 -5.72 1.52
C THR A 29 -18.07 -6.63 1.49
N LYS A 30 -18.17 -7.75 0.78
CA LYS A 30 -17.05 -8.68 0.60
C LYS A 30 -16.12 -8.20 -0.51
N PRO A 31 -14.82 -8.56 -0.47
CA PRO A 31 -13.90 -8.28 -1.56
C PRO A 31 -14.40 -8.93 -2.85
N THR A 32 -14.44 -8.16 -3.93
CA THR A 32 -14.89 -8.60 -5.24
C THR A 32 -13.71 -8.79 -6.17
N ALA A 33 -13.80 -9.76 -7.07
CA ALA A 33 -12.80 -9.96 -8.11
C ALA A 33 -13.47 -9.96 -9.48
N THR A 34 -12.78 -9.39 -10.46
CA THR A 34 -13.15 -9.57 -11.87
C THR A 34 -12.81 -11.00 -12.28
N ALA A 35 -13.70 -11.68 -13.00
CA ALA A 35 -13.46 -13.03 -13.47
C ALA A 35 -12.15 -13.11 -14.29
N GLY A 36 -11.29 -14.09 -13.96
CA GLY A 36 -9.98 -14.28 -14.60
C GLY A 36 -8.81 -13.51 -13.97
N TYR A 37 -9.06 -12.64 -12.99
CA TYR A 37 -8.00 -11.99 -12.21
C TYR A 37 -7.69 -12.81 -10.94
N ASP A 38 -6.43 -12.78 -10.53
CA ASP A 38 -5.93 -13.44 -9.30
C ASP A 38 -6.10 -12.58 -8.05
N THR A 39 -6.65 -11.37 -8.18
CA THR A 39 -6.77 -10.38 -7.11
C THR A 39 -8.22 -9.99 -6.90
N ALA A 40 -8.65 -9.97 -5.64
CA ALA A 40 -9.92 -9.40 -5.20
C ALA A 40 -9.67 -8.09 -4.44
N THR A 41 -10.60 -7.14 -4.52
CA THR A 41 -10.41 -5.79 -4.00
C THR A 41 -11.60 -5.35 -3.15
N LEU A 42 -11.35 -4.50 -2.16
CA LEU A 42 -12.38 -3.79 -1.41
C LEU A 42 -11.97 -2.31 -1.31
N ASP A 43 -12.79 -1.44 -1.88
CA ASP A 43 -12.56 0.00 -1.90
C ASP A 43 -13.39 0.71 -0.81
N MET A 44 -12.70 1.29 0.17
CA MET A 44 -13.25 2.02 1.30
C MET A 44 -12.95 3.52 1.14
N LYS A 45 -13.38 4.09 0.00
CA LYS A 45 -13.16 5.49 -0.41
C LYS A 45 -13.36 6.51 0.71
N ARG A 46 -14.42 6.38 1.50
CA ARG A 46 -14.74 7.33 2.59
C ARG A 46 -13.70 7.34 3.70
N GLU A 47 -12.99 6.23 3.86
CA GLU A 47 -11.92 6.08 4.84
C GLU A 47 -10.53 6.23 4.20
N GLY A 48 -10.43 6.51 2.90
CA GLY A 48 -9.16 6.65 2.22
C GLY A 48 -8.36 5.36 2.12
N LEU A 49 -9.03 4.20 2.17
CA LEU A 49 -8.40 2.89 2.21
C LEU A 49 -8.81 2.05 1.02
N PHE A 50 -7.84 1.37 0.42
CA PHE A 50 -8.05 0.38 -0.62
C PHE A 50 -7.36 -0.92 -0.21
N PHE A 51 -8.11 -2.03 -0.22
CA PHE A 51 -7.59 -3.34 0.15
C PHE A 51 -7.48 -4.25 -1.06
N SER A 52 -6.36 -4.99 -1.10
CA SER A 52 -6.10 -6.04 -2.07
C SER A 52 -6.00 -7.38 -1.36
N PHE A 53 -6.62 -8.40 -1.96
CA PHE A 53 -6.67 -9.77 -1.46
C PHE A 53 -6.32 -10.75 -2.59
N GLU A 54 -5.79 -11.92 -2.23
CA GLU A 54 -5.74 -13.03 -3.17
C GLU A 54 -7.18 -13.42 -3.57
N ASN A 55 -7.39 -13.70 -4.85
CA ASN A 55 -8.67 -14.19 -5.35
C ASN A 55 -8.82 -15.71 -5.13
N ASP A 56 -8.41 -16.18 -3.96
CA ASP A 56 -8.61 -17.55 -3.50
C ASP A 56 -9.97 -17.69 -2.78
N LYS A 57 -10.19 -18.85 -2.16
CA LYS A 57 -11.39 -19.16 -1.38
C LYS A 57 -11.51 -18.30 -0.12
N ASN A 58 -10.39 -17.95 0.48
CA ASN A 58 -10.29 -17.31 1.80
C ASN A 58 -10.22 -15.78 1.73
N LYS A 59 -9.90 -15.24 0.55
CA LYS A 59 -9.54 -13.83 0.35
C LYS A 59 -8.42 -13.44 1.31
N THR A 60 -7.25 -14.03 1.11
CA THR A 60 -6.05 -13.73 1.90
C THR A 60 -5.64 -12.26 1.72
N PHE A 61 -5.50 -11.50 2.79
CA PHE A 61 -5.22 -10.06 2.75
C PHE A 61 -3.77 -9.78 2.33
N LYS A 62 -3.58 -9.12 1.18
CA LYS A 62 -2.26 -8.91 0.58
C LYS A 62 -1.69 -7.53 0.85
N GLU A 63 -2.51 -6.52 0.67
CA GLU A 63 -2.05 -5.13 0.65
C GLU A 63 -3.14 -4.18 1.13
N ILE A 64 -2.70 -3.08 1.74
CA ILE A 64 -3.55 -1.95 2.11
C ILE A 64 -2.89 -0.67 1.63
N THR A 65 -3.63 0.10 0.84
CA THR A 65 -3.22 1.41 0.33
C THR A 65 -4.01 2.50 1.04
N LEU A 66 -3.29 3.53 1.48
CA LEU A 66 -3.81 4.79 2.01
C LEU A 66 -3.72 5.84 0.89
N THR A 67 -4.81 6.53 0.65
CA THR A 67 -4.86 7.70 -0.23
C THR A 67 -4.57 8.96 0.59
N LEU A 68 -3.43 9.59 0.38
CA LEU A 68 -3.07 10.84 1.07
C LEU A 68 -3.43 12.07 0.24
N GLU A 69 -3.42 11.94 -1.07
CA GLU A 69 -3.93 12.93 -2.03
C GLU A 69 -4.88 12.24 -3.02
N ASP A 70 -5.99 12.90 -3.34
CA ASP A 70 -7.02 12.40 -4.25
C ASP A 70 -7.22 13.42 -5.37
N ASP A 71 -6.86 13.03 -6.60
CA ASP A 71 -6.93 13.90 -7.78
C ASP A 71 -8.35 14.39 -8.09
N ASP A 72 -9.37 13.64 -7.66
CA ASP A 72 -10.78 13.98 -7.87
C ASP A 72 -11.36 14.86 -6.75
N ILE A 73 -10.63 15.03 -5.62
CA ILE A 73 -11.11 15.73 -4.41
C ILE A 73 -10.07 16.75 -3.92
N THR A 74 -10.31 18.04 -4.22
CA THR A 74 -9.36 19.14 -3.98
C THR A 74 -8.97 19.37 -2.51
N ASP A 75 -9.88 19.13 -1.56
CA ASP A 75 -9.64 19.31 -0.11
C ASP A 75 -9.56 17.95 0.62
N TRP A 76 -9.04 16.92 -0.07
CA TRP A 76 -8.90 15.61 0.53
C TRP A 76 -7.94 15.64 1.73
N VAL A 77 -8.40 15.07 2.84
CA VAL A 77 -7.58 14.85 4.03
C VAL A 77 -7.77 13.41 4.44
N PHE A 78 -6.66 12.68 4.57
CA PHE A 78 -6.71 11.30 5.04
C PHE A 78 -7.42 11.23 6.41
N PRO A 79 -8.54 10.49 6.53
CA PRO A 79 -9.47 10.67 7.65
C PRO A 79 -9.11 9.86 8.91
N ASN A 80 -8.03 9.06 8.87
CA ASN A 80 -7.61 8.21 9.99
C ASN A 80 -6.25 8.64 10.55
N SER A 81 -5.92 8.17 11.74
CA SER A 81 -4.58 8.35 12.31
C SER A 81 -3.53 7.63 11.45
N MET A 82 -2.40 8.29 11.22
CA MET A 82 -1.30 7.71 10.47
C MET A 82 -0.65 6.55 11.26
N PRO A 83 -0.42 5.39 10.63
CA PRO A 83 0.18 4.25 11.30
C PRO A 83 1.71 4.40 11.40
N PHE A 84 2.34 3.66 12.32
CA PHE A 84 3.79 3.52 12.42
C PHE A 84 4.57 4.83 12.55
N ASN A 85 3.98 5.84 13.20
CA ASN A 85 4.55 7.20 13.35
C ASN A 85 4.85 7.91 12.02
N LEU A 86 4.16 7.54 10.93
CA LEU A 86 4.17 8.33 9.71
C LEU A 86 3.43 9.65 9.93
N GLU A 87 3.78 10.66 9.13
CA GLU A 87 3.15 11.99 9.17
C GLU A 87 2.13 12.12 8.04
N PRO A 88 1.04 12.92 8.19
CA PRO A 88 0.05 13.09 7.14
C PRO A 88 0.61 13.75 5.86
N VAL A 89 1.68 14.53 5.99
CA VAL A 89 2.38 15.20 4.89
C VAL A 89 3.84 14.81 4.97
N MET A 90 4.34 14.11 3.96
CA MET A 90 5.71 13.59 3.92
C MET A 90 6.32 13.90 2.57
N THR A 91 7.60 14.28 2.57
CA THR A 91 8.40 14.45 1.35
C THR A 91 9.39 13.30 1.19
N GLN A 92 9.90 13.09 -0.02
CA GLN A 92 10.97 12.10 -0.24
C GLN A 92 12.19 12.32 0.67
N ASN A 93 12.57 13.57 0.94
CA ASN A 93 13.68 13.87 1.84
C ASN A 93 13.38 13.42 3.28
N TRP A 94 12.18 13.73 3.79
CA TRP A 94 11.74 13.26 5.10
C TRP A 94 11.76 11.74 5.19
N MET A 95 11.34 11.04 4.13
CA MET A 95 11.37 9.58 4.06
C MET A 95 12.80 9.05 4.14
N ARG A 96 13.71 9.59 3.33
CA ARG A 96 15.11 9.13 3.26
C ARG A 96 15.91 9.45 4.51
N GLU A 97 15.61 10.56 5.19
CA GLU A 97 16.22 10.87 6.50
C GLU A 97 15.85 9.84 7.58
N ARG A 98 14.65 9.26 7.50
CA ARG A 98 14.14 8.32 8.50
C ARG A 98 14.40 6.85 8.17
N PHE A 99 14.24 6.47 6.90
CA PHE A 99 14.35 5.09 6.44
C PHE A 99 15.68 4.79 5.73
N GLY A 100 16.46 5.81 5.36
CA GLY A 100 17.68 5.65 4.57
C GLY A 100 17.39 5.54 3.07
N PHE A 101 18.14 4.67 2.37
CA PHE A 101 17.91 4.42 0.94
C PHE A 101 16.86 3.32 0.72
N PRO A 102 16.03 3.44 -0.33
CA PRO A 102 15.00 2.44 -0.61
C PRO A 102 15.61 1.12 -1.08
N MET A 103 14.97 0.01 -0.72
CA MET A 103 15.33 -1.30 -1.26
C MET A 103 14.89 -1.46 -2.73
N ILE A 104 13.79 -0.81 -3.12
CA ILE A 104 13.31 -0.78 -4.50
C ILE A 104 13.02 0.66 -4.87
N TYR A 105 13.58 1.09 -6.00
CA TYR A 105 13.27 2.36 -6.64
C TYR A 105 12.49 2.10 -7.93
N GLY A 106 11.28 2.66 -8.01
CA GLY A 106 10.42 2.64 -9.19
C GLY A 106 10.53 3.96 -9.95
N GLU A 107 10.95 3.88 -11.20
CA GLU A 107 10.93 5.03 -12.11
C GLU A 107 9.50 5.46 -12.44
N PRO A 108 9.27 6.73 -12.81
CA PRO A 108 7.97 7.20 -13.23
C PRO A 108 7.46 6.38 -14.42
N LYS A 109 6.16 6.07 -14.43
CA LYS A 109 5.53 5.31 -15.50
C LYS A 109 4.28 6.01 -15.98
N THR A 110 4.17 6.18 -17.30
CA THR A 110 2.93 6.60 -17.95
C THR A 110 2.24 5.36 -18.51
N MET A 111 1.01 5.09 -18.10
CA MET A 111 0.18 3.99 -18.55
C MET A 111 -1.11 4.56 -19.13
N GLY A 112 -1.10 4.87 -20.44
CA GLY A 112 -2.22 5.56 -21.07
C GLY A 112 -2.36 6.99 -20.52
N SER A 113 -3.53 7.35 -20.00
CA SER A 113 -3.79 8.64 -19.35
C SER A 113 -3.33 8.69 -17.89
N TYR A 114 -2.93 7.57 -17.29
CA TYR A 114 -2.48 7.50 -15.90
C TYR A 114 -0.96 7.72 -15.83
N SER A 115 -0.52 8.72 -15.06
CA SER A 115 0.89 8.91 -14.73
C SER A 115 1.14 8.54 -13.27
N ARG A 116 1.99 7.54 -13.07
CA ARG A 116 2.56 7.23 -11.75
C ARG A 116 3.89 7.94 -11.62
N GLY A 117 4.05 8.77 -10.59
CA GLY A 117 5.33 9.38 -10.25
C GLY A 117 6.37 8.35 -9.81
N ILE A 118 7.51 8.83 -9.31
CA ILE A 118 8.50 7.92 -8.73
C ILE A 118 7.89 7.15 -7.55
N SER A 119 8.47 6.00 -7.23
CA SER A 119 8.07 5.29 -6.03
C SER A 119 9.24 4.61 -5.35
N GLU A 120 9.12 4.44 -4.03
CA GLU A 120 10.18 3.91 -3.20
C GLU A 120 9.60 2.90 -2.21
N VAL A 121 10.29 1.77 -2.06
CA VAL A 121 9.92 0.73 -1.09
C VAL A 121 10.98 0.66 0.00
N TYR A 122 10.52 0.58 1.24
CA TYR A 122 11.35 0.42 2.43
C TYR A 122 10.80 -0.70 3.32
N PRO A 123 11.64 -1.43 4.05
CA PRO A 123 11.18 -2.18 5.21
C PRO A 123 10.70 -1.19 6.29
N LEU A 124 9.65 -1.53 7.04
CA LEU A 124 9.27 -0.74 8.20
C LEU A 124 10.34 -0.77 9.28
N LEU A 125 10.38 0.29 10.11
CA LEU A 125 11.28 0.39 11.24
C LEU A 125 10.96 -0.68 12.31
N PRO A 126 11.95 -1.10 13.12
CA PRO A 126 11.72 -2.02 14.23
C PRO A 126 10.55 -1.57 15.14
N PRO A 127 9.68 -2.50 15.60
CA PRO A 127 9.78 -3.95 15.48
C PRO A 127 9.08 -4.56 14.24
N ASN A 128 8.59 -3.76 13.28
CA ASN A 128 7.66 -4.22 12.24
C ASN A 128 8.35 -4.58 10.91
N GLN A 129 9.62 -5.00 10.94
CA GLN A 129 10.45 -5.25 9.75
C GLN A 129 9.95 -6.39 8.84
N ASN A 130 8.96 -7.16 9.28
CA ASN A 130 8.26 -8.15 8.45
C ASN A 130 7.26 -7.52 7.45
N ILE A 131 7.06 -6.19 7.51
CA ILE A 131 6.20 -5.42 6.63
C ILE A 131 7.07 -4.45 5.82
N ALA A 132 6.79 -4.37 4.53
CA ALA A 132 7.33 -3.35 3.65
C ALA A 132 6.28 -2.25 3.41
N VAL A 133 6.76 -1.05 3.12
CA VAL A 133 5.95 0.11 2.79
C VAL A 133 6.44 0.71 1.47
N LEU A 134 5.50 0.94 0.57
CA LEU A 134 5.67 1.59 -0.71
C LEU A 134 5.11 3.01 -0.62
N PHE A 135 5.94 3.98 -0.97
CA PHE A 135 5.55 5.38 -1.13
C PHE A 135 5.51 5.72 -2.62
N VAL A 136 4.42 6.34 -3.06
CA VAL A 136 4.32 6.95 -4.39
C VAL A 136 4.34 8.46 -4.20
N TYR A 137 5.09 9.14 -5.06
CA TYR A 137 5.27 10.58 -4.97
C TYR A 137 4.63 11.30 -6.16
N ASP A 138 4.21 12.54 -5.94
CA ASP A 138 3.84 13.48 -7.00
C ASP A 138 5.08 14.06 -7.72
N ALA A 139 4.87 15.09 -8.53
CA ALA A 139 5.93 15.80 -9.24
C ALA A 139 6.82 16.65 -8.32
N ASP A 140 6.29 17.11 -7.18
CA ASP A 140 6.99 17.94 -6.18
C ASP A 140 7.62 17.10 -5.06
N LEU A 141 7.57 15.77 -5.19
CA LEU A 141 8.12 14.77 -4.28
C LEU A 141 7.42 14.70 -2.91
N PHE A 142 6.14 15.06 -2.87
CA PHE A 142 5.23 14.76 -1.77
C PHE A 142 4.63 13.37 -1.93
N VAL A 143 4.44 12.67 -0.81
CA VAL A 143 3.83 11.34 -0.78
C VAL A 143 2.33 11.45 -1.01
N VAL A 144 1.83 10.89 -2.10
CA VAL A 144 0.41 10.89 -2.47
C VAL A 144 -0.33 9.61 -2.06
N SER A 145 0.40 8.50 -1.95
CA SER A 145 -0.15 7.24 -1.45
C SER A 145 0.89 6.39 -0.74
N VAL A 146 0.39 5.58 0.21
CA VAL A 146 1.19 4.68 1.03
C VAL A 146 0.58 3.29 0.95
N THR A 147 1.33 2.30 0.49
CA THR A 147 0.87 0.91 0.44
C THR A 147 1.72 0.04 1.35
N PHE A 148 1.08 -0.73 2.23
CA PHE A 148 1.73 -1.74 3.07
C PHE A 148 1.47 -3.14 2.55
N TYR A 149 2.51 -3.96 2.53
CA TYR A 149 2.44 -5.39 2.18
C TYR A 149 3.57 -6.16 2.89
N SER A 150 3.55 -7.49 2.79
CA SER A 150 4.56 -8.32 3.48
C SER A 150 5.97 -8.08 2.91
N MET A 151 6.99 -8.16 3.76
CA MET A 151 8.38 -8.06 3.33
C MET A 151 8.74 -9.13 2.29
N ALA A 152 8.20 -10.35 2.44
CA ALA A 152 8.35 -11.42 1.45
C ALA A 152 7.81 -11.04 0.07
N HIS A 153 6.71 -10.27 0.01
CA HIS A 153 6.19 -9.75 -1.26
C HIS A 153 7.14 -8.71 -1.87
N ALA A 154 7.71 -7.81 -1.05
CA ALA A 154 8.72 -6.84 -1.48
C ALA A 154 9.96 -7.52 -2.10
N GLU A 155 10.48 -8.55 -1.41
CA GLU A 155 11.64 -9.31 -1.88
C GLU A 155 11.37 -10.01 -3.22
N ALA A 156 10.16 -10.56 -3.40
CA ALA A 156 9.76 -11.15 -4.66
C ALA A 156 9.72 -10.11 -5.81
N ILE A 157 9.20 -8.90 -5.55
CA ILE A 157 9.22 -7.78 -6.52
C ILE A 157 10.66 -7.40 -6.86
N GLN A 158 11.53 -7.28 -5.85
CA GLN A 158 12.94 -6.94 -6.06
C GLN A 158 13.64 -7.98 -6.94
N ALA A 159 13.51 -9.27 -6.60
CA ALA A 159 14.12 -10.36 -7.35
C ALA A 159 13.62 -10.42 -8.81
N ALA A 160 12.32 -10.17 -9.04
CA ALA A 160 11.75 -10.11 -10.39
C ALA A 160 12.32 -8.93 -11.20
N SER A 161 12.45 -7.76 -10.56
CA SER A 161 13.04 -6.56 -11.16
C SER A 161 14.50 -6.79 -11.56
N GLU A 162 15.30 -7.41 -10.68
CA GLU A 162 16.70 -7.75 -10.93
C GLU A 162 16.84 -8.77 -12.06
N ARG A 163 16.00 -9.82 -12.08
CA ARG A 163 15.99 -10.80 -13.18
C ARG A 163 15.70 -10.13 -14.53
N ASN A 164 14.70 -9.25 -14.60
CA ASN A 164 14.37 -8.55 -15.84
C ASN A 164 15.51 -7.64 -16.32
N ARG A 165 16.21 -6.97 -15.40
CA ARG A 165 17.40 -6.16 -15.72
C ARG A 165 18.55 -6.99 -16.30
N LEU A 166 18.69 -8.25 -15.86
CA LEU A 166 19.72 -9.16 -16.38
C LEU A 166 19.34 -9.74 -17.75
N MET A 167 18.05 -9.99 -18.01
CA MET A 167 17.58 -10.55 -19.28
C MET A 167 17.54 -9.53 -20.42
N ASN A 168 17.48 -8.23 -20.09
CA ASN A 168 17.45 -7.13 -21.06
C ASN A 168 18.85 -6.50 -21.32
N LYS A 169 19.92 -7.12 -20.81
CA LYS A 169 21.31 -6.79 -21.14
C LYS A 169 21.84 -7.73 -22.21
#